data_AF-U5L0N7-F1
#
_entry.id   AF-U5L0N7-F1
#
_cell.length_a   1.000
_cell.length_b   1.000
_cell.length_c   1.000
_cell.angle_alpha   90.00
_cell.angle_beta   90.00
_cell.angle_gamma   90.00
#
_symmetry.space_group_name_H-M   'P 1'
#
loop_
_entity.id
_entity.type
_entity.pdbx_description
1 polymer ?
#
loop_
_entity_poly.entity_id
_entity_poly.type
_entity_poly.pdbx_seq_one_letter_code
_entity_poly.pdbx_strand_id
1 'polypeptide(L)'
;MEDSPTVVKLDQGGNQGPPVRKRRCLPKALGYITGDMKEFANWLKDKPQALQFVDWVLRGISQVVFVSNPISGILILVGLLVQNPWWALSGCVGTVVSTLTALLLGQDRSAIAAGLQGYNATLVGILMAVFSDGNYFWWLLFPVSAMSMT
;
A
#
# COMPACT_ATOMS: atom_id res chain seq x y z
N MET A 1 39.51 -26.48 57.00
CA MET A 1 38.33 -25.81 56.42
C MET A 1 38.87 -24.83 55.38
N GLU A 2 39.33 -25.30 54.22
CA GLU A 2 38.48 -25.85 53.12
C GLU A 2 37.44 -24.78 52.77
N ASP A 3 37.47 -24.07 51.64
CA ASP A 3 37.62 -24.55 50.26
C ASP A 3 37.98 -23.41 49.30
N SER A 4 38.60 -23.78 48.17
CA SER A 4 38.75 -22.99 46.94
C SER A 4 37.37 -22.92 46.22
N PRO A 5 37.18 -22.35 45.00
CA PRO A 5 38.13 -21.65 44.15
C PRO A 5 37.63 -20.31 43.58
N THR A 6 38.61 -19.56 43.05
CA THR A 6 38.49 -18.68 41.88
C THR A 6 37.34 -19.05 40.94
N VAL A 7 36.32 -18.20 40.88
CA VAL A 7 35.32 -18.23 39.81
C VAL A 7 36.00 -17.74 38.53
N VAL A 8 36.42 -18.73 37.76
CA VAL A 8 36.78 -18.70 36.35
C VAL A 8 35.75 -17.85 35.60
N LYS A 9 36.20 -16.74 35.00
CA LYS A 9 35.46 -16.06 33.93
C LYS A 9 35.31 -17.08 32.80
N LEU A 10 34.11 -17.62 32.66
CA LEU A 10 33.75 -18.45 31.52
C LEU A 10 33.90 -17.62 30.26
N ASP A 11 34.90 -17.98 29.47
CA ASP A 11 35.06 -17.63 28.08
C ASP A 11 33.84 -18.16 27.31
N GLN A 12 32.88 -17.28 27.02
CA GLN A 12 31.83 -17.58 26.05
C GLN A 12 32.31 -17.10 24.69
N GLY A 13 33.25 -17.86 24.12
CA GLY A 13 33.52 -17.89 22.70
C GLY A 13 32.23 -18.19 21.95
N GLY A 14 31.66 -17.15 21.36
CA GLY A 14 30.45 -17.20 20.54
C GLY A 14 30.61 -16.33 19.32
N ASN A 15 31.46 -16.77 18.40
CA ASN A 15 31.40 -16.51 16.96
C ASN A 15 30.97 -15.08 16.54
N GLN A 16 31.86 -14.10 16.72
CA GLN A 16 31.79 -12.87 15.92
C GLN A 16 32.20 -13.24 14.49
N GLY A 17 31.23 -13.70 13.70
CA GLY A 17 31.35 -13.82 12.26
C GLY A 17 31.87 -12.49 11.68
N PRO A 18 32.61 -12.53 10.57
CA PRO A 18 33.34 -11.36 10.06
C PRO A 18 32.38 -10.18 9.84
N PRO A 19 32.86 -8.92 9.95
CA PRO A 19 32.05 -7.76 9.63
C PRO A 19 31.63 -7.90 8.17
N VAL A 20 30.35 -8.20 7.92
CA VAL A 20 29.81 -8.37 6.58
C VAL A 20 29.92 -7.02 5.88
N ARG A 21 31.02 -6.93 5.12
CA ARG A 21 31.51 -5.77 4.41
C ARG A 21 30.52 -5.44 3.30
N LYS A 22 29.65 -4.49 3.60
CA LYS A 22 28.83 -3.71 2.67
C LYS A 22 29.59 -3.43 1.36
N ARG A 23 29.08 -3.93 0.23
CA ARG A 23 29.12 -3.38 -1.16
C ARG A 23 28.74 -4.52 -2.14
N ARG A 24 27.92 -4.38 -3.18
CA ARG A 24 27.16 -3.27 -3.76
C ARG A 24 26.53 -3.85 -5.03
N CYS A 25 25.20 -3.91 -5.18
CA CYS A 25 24.49 -3.50 -6.41
C CYS A 25 22.96 -3.69 -6.34
N LEU A 26 22.29 -3.35 -5.23
CA LEU A 26 20.89 -2.91 -5.37
C LEU A 26 20.97 -1.42 -5.69
N PRO A 27 20.44 -0.96 -6.83
CA PRO A 27 20.57 0.44 -7.21
C PRO A 27 19.97 1.29 -6.09
N LYS A 28 20.59 2.42 -5.75
CA LYS A 28 20.03 3.36 -4.75
C LYS A 28 18.57 3.73 -5.08
N ALA A 29 18.20 3.69 -6.35
CA ALA A 29 16.82 3.81 -6.84
C ALA A 29 15.89 2.69 -6.30
N LEU A 30 16.36 1.45 -6.17
CA LEU A 30 15.58 0.38 -5.57
C LEU A 30 15.31 0.64 -4.09
N GLY A 31 16.25 1.24 -3.35
CA GLY A 31 16.01 1.63 -1.95
C GLY A 31 15.01 2.79 -1.81
N TYR A 32 14.95 3.67 -2.82
CA TYR A 32 13.93 4.73 -2.92
C TYR A 32 12.54 4.17 -3.26
N ILE A 33 12.49 3.09 -4.03
CA ILE A 33 11.28 2.42 -4.49
C ILE A 33 10.81 1.34 -3.50
N THR A 34 11.71 0.81 -2.66
CA THR A 34 11.45 -0.31 -1.72
C THR A 34 11.12 0.25 -0.34
N GLY A 35 9.86 0.09 0.08
CA GLY A 35 9.35 0.53 1.37
C GLY A 35 8.02 1.27 1.24
N ASP A 36 7.61 1.97 2.30
CA ASP A 36 6.37 2.76 2.38
C ASP A 36 6.44 4.08 1.58
N MET A 37 7.54 4.31 0.84
CA MET A 37 7.83 5.54 0.09
C MET A 37 7.50 6.83 0.87
N LYS A 38 7.89 6.89 2.15
CA LYS A 38 7.62 8.05 3.03
C LYS A 38 8.25 9.35 2.52
N GLU A 39 9.40 9.28 1.86
CA GLU A 39 10.02 10.46 1.24
C GLU A 39 9.20 11.00 0.06
N PHE A 40 8.60 10.11 -0.75
CA PHE A 40 7.70 10.53 -1.83
C PHE A 40 6.42 11.15 -1.27
N ALA A 41 5.81 10.54 -0.24
CA ALA A 41 4.65 11.13 0.43
C ALA A 41 4.95 12.50 1.05
N ASN A 42 6.13 12.68 1.65
CA ASN A 42 6.55 13.98 2.18
C ASN A 42 6.77 15.00 1.06
N TRP A 43 7.43 14.62 -0.04
CA TRP A 43 7.59 15.49 -1.21
C TRP A 43 6.25 15.86 -1.86
N LEU A 44 5.25 14.98 -1.76
CA LEU A 44 3.92 15.20 -2.30
C LEU A 44 3.06 16.15 -1.46
N LYS A 45 3.39 16.37 -0.17
CA LYS A 45 2.68 17.34 0.67
C LYS A 45 2.79 18.77 0.14
N ASP A 46 3.89 19.09 -0.54
CA ASP A 46 4.13 20.41 -1.15
C ASP A 46 3.53 20.56 -2.56
N LYS A 47 2.86 19.51 -3.06
CA LYS A 47 2.27 19.45 -4.41
C LYS A 47 0.75 19.69 -4.38
N PRO A 48 0.13 20.01 -5.54
CA PRO A 48 -1.31 20.23 -5.63
C PRO A 48 -2.12 19.06 -5.07
N GLN A 49 -3.29 19.37 -4.50
CA GLN A 49 -4.17 18.39 -3.84
C GLN A 49 -4.58 17.23 -4.75
N ALA A 50 -4.65 17.44 -6.07
CA ALA A 50 -4.91 16.38 -7.03
C ALA A 50 -3.84 15.28 -7.01
N LEU A 51 -2.55 15.64 -6.88
CA LEU A 51 -1.47 14.66 -6.79
C LEU A 51 -1.55 13.89 -5.47
N GLN A 52 -1.84 14.57 -4.36
CA GLN A 52 -2.05 13.92 -3.07
C GLN A 52 -3.20 12.92 -3.12
N PHE A 53 -4.32 13.31 -3.75
CA PHE A 53 -5.47 12.43 -3.93
C PHE A 53 -5.12 11.19 -4.77
N VAL A 54 -4.39 11.39 -5.88
CA VAL A 54 -3.91 10.29 -6.73
C VAL A 54 -3.02 9.34 -5.92
N ASP A 55 -2.05 9.84 -5.14
CA ASP A 55 -1.23 8.98 -4.28
C ASP A 55 -2.04 8.20 -3.24
N TRP A 56 -3.06 8.81 -2.62
CA TRP A 56 -3.95 8.12 -1.69
C TRP A 56 -4.74 7.00 -2.36
N VAL A 57 -5.25 7.24 -3.57
CA VAL A 57 -5.94 6.23 -4.38
C VAL A 57 -4.99 5.08 -4.74
N LEU A 58 -3.79 5.38 -5.21
CA LEU A 58 -2.78 4.37 -5.55
C LEU A 58 -2.31 3.55 -4.35
N ARG A 59 -2.12 4.19 -3.20
CA ARG A 59 -1.84 3.50 -1.92
C ARG A 59 -3.02 2.64 -1.48
N GLY A 60 -4.26 3.09 -1.73
CA GLY A 60 -5.47 2.30 -1.48
C GLY A 60 -5.53 1.03 -2.34
N ILE A 61 -5.16 1.12 -3.61
CA ILE A 61 -5.07 -0.05 -4.50
C ILE A 61 -3.96 -1.00 -4.04
N SER A 62 -2.79 -0.49 -3.63
CA SER A 62 -1.71 -1.35 -3.15
C SER A 62 -1.99 -2.00 -1.79
N GLN A 63 -2.81 -1.37 -0.95
CA GLN A 63 -3.24 -1.92 0.34
C GLN A 63 -4.03 -3.22 0.22
N VAL A 64 -4.59 -3.53 -0.96
CA VAL A 64 -5.24 -4.82 -1.22
C VAL A 64 -4.30 -6.01 -0.98
N VAL A 65 -2.99 -5.81 -1.21
CA VAL A 65 -1.94 -6.81 -0.93
C VAL A 65 -1.13 -6.47 0.33
N PHE A 66 -1.68 -5.64 1.23
CA PHE A 66 -1.03 -5.14 2.45
C PHE A 66 0.25 -4.32 2.19
N VAL A 67 0.35 -3.70 1.02
CA VAL A 67 1.49 -2.85 0.65
C VAL A 67 1.05 -1.39 0.63
N SER A 68 1.74 -0.51 1.36
CA SER A 68 1.51 0.94 1.34
C SER A 68 2.54 1.60 0.42
N ASN A 69 2.46 1.30 -0.88
CA ASN A 69 3.40 1.80 -1.88
C ASN A 69 2.68 2.16 -3.18
N PRO A 70 2.69 3.44 -3.60
CA PRO A 70 1.97 3.88 -4.79
C PRO A 70 2.49 3.21 -6.08
N ILE A 71 3.78 2.88 -6.17
CA ILE A 71 4.33 2.16 -7.33
C ILE A 71 3.75 0.75 -7.43
N SER A 72 3.59 0.07 -6.29
CA SER A 72 2.89 -1.23 -6.26
C SER A 72 1.44 -1.08 -6.72
N GLY A 73 0.79 0.03 -6.38
CA GLY A 73 -0.56 0.35 -6.84
C GLY A 73 -0.64 0.50 -8.37
N ILE A 74 0.35 1.17 -8.98
CA ILE A 74 0.46 1.27 -10.45
C ILE A 74 0.62 -0.12 -11.05
N LEU A 75 1.52 -0.94 -10.50
CA LEU A 75 1.77 -2.29 -11.01
C LEU A 75 0.50 -3.16 -10.98
N ILE A 76 -0.24 -3.10 -9.88
CA ILE A 76 -1.53 -3.79 -9.72
C ILE A 76 -2.54 -3.25 -10.73
N LEU A 77 -2.67 -1.93 -10.86
CA LEU A 77 -3.60 -1.31 -11.81
C LEU A 77 -3.27 -1.70 -13.26
N VAL A 78 -2.00 -1.74 -13.65
CA VAL A 78 -1.55 -2.23 -14.96
C VAL A 78 -1.89 -3.70 -15.13
N GLY A 79 -1.68 -4.54 -14.12
CA GLY A 79 -2.09 -5.94 -14.14
C GLY A 79 -3.60 -6.11 -14.35
N LEU A 80 -4.41 -5.30 -13.68
CA LEU A 80 -5.87 -5.28 -13.89
C LEU A 80 -6.25 -4.79 -15.29
N LEU A 81 -5.58 -3.77 -15.82
CA LEU A 81 -5.83 -3.26 -17.17
C LEU A 81 -5.53 -4.31 -18.24
N VAL A 82 -4.45 -5.09 -18.07
CA VAL A 82 -4.10 -6.21 -18.95
C VAL A 82 -5.15 -7.34 -18.86
N GLN A 83 -5.66 -7.60 -17.67
CA GLN A 83 -6.70 -8.62 -17.46
C GLN A 83 -8.05 -8.21 -18.07
N ASN A 84 -8.59 -7.06 -17.66
CA ASN A 84 -9.77 -6.44 -18.23
C ASN A 84 -9.85 -4.96 -17.83
N PRO A 85 -9.83 -4.02 -18.79
CA PRO A 85 -9.89 -2.60 -18.49
C PRO A 85 -11.18 -2.19 -17.75
N TRP A 86 -12.28 -2.94 -17.90
CA TRP A 86 -13.52 -2.71 -17.17
C TRP A 86 -13.38 -2.97 -15.67
N TRP A 87 -12.64 -4.01 -15.28
CA TRP A 87 -12.39 -4.34 -13.88
C TRP A 87 -11.48 -3.29 -13.23
N ALA A 88 -10.44 -2.87 -13.95
CA ALA A 88 -9.56 -1.79 -13.52
C ALA A 88 -10.34 -0.48 -13.29
N LEU A 89 -11.23 -0.12 -14.22
CA LEU A 89 -12.03 1.10 -14.13
C LEU A 89 -13.00 1.02 -12.93
N SER A 90 -13.70 -0.09 -12.76
CA SER A 90 -14.68 -0.27 -11.67
C SER A 90 -14.01 -0.26 -10.29
N GLY A 91 -12.86 -0.95 -10.16
CA GLY A 91 -12.04 -0.90 -8.96
C GLY A 91 -11.55 0.51 -8.64
N CYS A 92 -11.01 1.22 -9.64
CA CYS A 92 -10.50 2.58 -9.49
C CYS A 92 -11.60 3.58 -9.11
N VAL A 93 -12.78 3.48 -9.73
CA VAL A 93 -13.94 4.30 -9.35
C VAL A 93 -14.36 4.03 -7.90
N GLY A 94 -14.41 2.75 -7.48
CA GLY A 94 -14.65 2.39 -6.08
C GLY A 94 -13.66 3.04 -5.12
N THR A 95 -12.36 2.94 -5.41
CA THR A 95 -11.31 3.56 -4.58
C THR A 95 -11.46 5.09 -4.51
N VAL A 96 -11.74 5.74 -5.63
CA VAL A 96 -11.93 7.21 -5.72
C VAL A 96 -13.14 7.64 -4.90
N VAL A 97 -14.27 6.96 -5.06
CA VAL A 97 -15.50 7.27 -4.31
C VAL A 97 -15.30 7.05 -2.81
N SER A 98 -14.63 5.98 -2.39
CA SER A 98 -14.31 5.73 -0.97
C SER A 98 -13.44 6.82 -0.40
N THR A 99 -12.36 7.17 -1.11
CA THR A 99 -11.40 8.18 -0.67
C THR A 99 -12.07 9.56 -0.57
N LEU A 100 -12.93 9.90 -1.53
CA LEU A 100 -13.71 11.13 -1.50
C LEU A 100 -14.73 11.14 -0.36
N THR A 101 -15.38 10.00 -0.11
CA THR A 101 -16.32 9.84 1.00
C THR A 101 -15.62 9.98 2.35
N ALA A 102 -14.46 9.33 2.54
CA ALA A 102 -13.66 9.49 3.74
C ALA A 102 -13.23 10.95 3.99
N LEU A 103 -12.93 11.69 2.92
CA LEU A 103 -12.65 13.13 2.99
C LEU A 103 -13.88 13.95 3.40
N LEU A 104 -15.07 13.61 2.88
CA LEU A 104 -16.33 14.26 3.24
C LEU A 104 -16.74 13.99 4.70
N LEU A 105 -16.50 12.77 5.21
CA LEU A 105 -16.76 12.42 6.62
C LEU A 105 -15.71 13.00 7.58
N GLY A 106 -14.67 13.69 7.09
CA GLY A 106 -13.63 14.25 7.94
C GLY A 106 -12.80 13.18 8.68
N GLN A 107 -12.65 12.00 8.07
CA GLN A 107 -11.84 10.92 8.63
C GLN A 107 -10.36 11.33 8.75
N ASP A 108 -9.65 10.62 9.64
CA ASP A 108 -8.28 10.93 9.99
C ASP A 108 -7.37 10.98 8.74
N ARG A 109 -6.79 12.15 8.46
CA ARG A 109 -5.99 12.40 7.25
C ARG A 109 -4.83 11.42 7.11
N SER A 110 -4.30 10.94 8.24
CA SER A 110 -3.23 9.94 8.29
C SER A 110 -3.70 8.57 7.77
N ALA A 111 -4.90 8.13 8.14
CA ALA A 111 -5.47 6.87 7.69
C ALA A 111 -5.84 6.90 6.20
N ILE A 112 -6.36 8.04 5.72
CA ILE A 112 -6.63 8.28 4.30
C ILE A 112 -5.32 8.25 3.50
N ALA A 113 -4.27 8.92 4.00
CA ALA A 113 -2.97 8.95 3.34
C ALA A 113 -2.27 7.59 3.29
N ALA A 114 -2.57 6.69 4.23
CA ALA A 114 -2.10 5.31 4.22
C ALA A 114 -2.90 4.38 3.28
N GLY A 115 -3.99 4.88 2.66
CA GLY A 115 -4.84 4.11 1.75
C GLY A 115 -5.78 3.12 2.44
N LEU A 116 -5.88 3.14 3.78
CA LEU A 116 -6.70 2.18 4.54
C LEU A 116 -8.20 2.26 4.22
N GLN A 117 -8.68 3.44 3.83
CA GLN A 117 -10.08 3.65 3.44
C GLN A 117 -10.37 3.19 2.00
N GLY A 118 -9.35 3.06 1.14
CA GLY A 118 -9.54 2.79 -0.29
C GLY A 118 -9.59 1.31 -0.68
N TYR A 119 -8.89 0.44 0.06
CA TYR A 119 -8.68 -0.95 -0.39
C TYR A 119 -9.96 -1.79 -0.39
N ASN A 120 -10.85 -1.61 0.60
CA ASN A 120 -12.13 -2.34 0.68
C ASN A 120 -13.00 -2.02 -0.54
N ALA A 121 -13.16 -0.73 -0.85
CA ALA A 121 -13.93 -0.29 -2.01
C ALA A 121 -13.30 -0.74 -3.33
N THR A 122 -11.98 -0.82 -3.40
CA THR A 122 -11.26 -1.38 -4.56
C THR A 122 -11.67 -2.82 -4.80
N LEU A 123 -11.67 -3.66 -3.76
CA LEU A 123 -12.10 -5.06 -3.84
C LEU A 123 -13.57 -5.17 -4.23
N VAL A 124 -14.46 -4.39 -3.59
CA VAL A 124 -15.89 -4.38 -3.92
C VAL A 124 -16.12 -3.99 -5.37
N GLY A 125 -15.46 -2.93 -5.86
CA GLY A 125 -15.57 -2.48 -7.26
C GLY A 125 -15.10 -3.52 -8.27
N ILE A 126 -13.99 -4.21 -7.98
CA ILE A 126 -13.48 -5.30 -8.83
C ILE A 126 -14.44 -6.49 -8.81
N LEU A 127 -14.83 -6.98 -7.62
CA LEU A 127 -15.71 -8.14 -7.49
C LEU A 127 -17.06 -7.89 -8.16
N MET A 128 -17.66 -6.71 -7.98
CA MET A 128 -18.90 -6.35 -8.66
C MET A 128 -18.74 -6.40 -10.17
N ALA A 129 -17.61 -5.95 -10.72
CA ALA A 129 -17.35 -5.99 -12.16
C ALA A 129 -17.03 -7.40 -12.67
N VAL A 130 -16.47 -8.28 -11.83
CA VAL A 130 -16.20 -9.68 -12.14
C VAL A 130 -17.49 -10.51 -12.15
N PHE A 131 -18.39 -10.27 -11.20
CA PHE A 131 -19.67 -10.98 -11.08
C PHE A 131 -20.80 -10.37 -11.93
N SER A 132 -20.55 -9.26 -12.61
CA SER A 132 -21.51 -8.69 -13.55
C SER A 132 -21.33 -9.32 -14.94
N ASP A 133 -22.33 -10.06 -15.40
CA ASP A 133 -22.36 -10.66 -16.75
C ASP A 133 -22.39 -9.61 -17.89
N GLY A 134 -22.56 -8.33 -17.58
CA GLY A 134 -22.68 -7.23 -18.54
C GLY A 134 -21.40 -6.42 -18.68
N ASN A 135 -20.74 -6.52 -19.84
CA ASN A 135 -19.70 -5.54 -20.22
C ASN A 135 -20.33 -4.13 -20.29
N TYR A 136 -19.78 -3.16 -19.55
CA TYR A 136 -20.18 -1.74 -19.55
C TYR A 136 -21.53 -1.41 -18.90
N PHE A 137 -21.91 -2.13 -17.85
CA PHE A 137 -23.09 -1.78 -17.05
C PHE A 137 -22.83 -0.53 -16.18
N TRP A 138 -23.05 0.67 -16.73
CA TRP A 138 -22.86 1.95 -16.02
C TRP A 138 -23.67 2.06 -14.72
N TRP A 139 -24.80 1.36 -14.63
CA TRP A 139 -25.60 1.27 -13.40
C TRP A 139 -24.86 0.59 -12.25
N LEU A 140 -23.82 -0.21 -12.51
CA LEU A 140 -23.00 -0.86 -11.49
C LEU A 140 -22.20 0.15 -10.65
N LEU A 141 -21.99 1.36 -11.16
CA LEU A 141 -21.33 2.43 -10.41
C LEU A 141 -22.17 2.91 -9.23
N PHE A 142 -23.50 2.83 -9.29
CA PHE A 142 -24.38 3.21 -8.18
C PHE A 142 -24.19 2.32 -6.94
N PRO A 143 -24.31 0.97 -7.03
CA PRO A 143 -24.11 0.10 -5.87
C PRO A 143 -22.65 0.09 -5.41
N VAL A 144 -21.67 0.21 -6.32
CA VAL A 144 -20.25 0.38 -5.93
C VAL A 144 -20.07 1.66 -5.12
N SER A 145 -20.69 2.77 -5.54
CA SER A 145 -20.65 4.03 -4.78
C SER A 145 -21.34 3.90 -3.43
N ALA A 146 -22.52 3.29 -3.38
CA ALA A 146 -23.28 3.10 -2.14
C ALA A 146 -22.55 2.20 -1.13
N MET A 147 -22.00 1.07 -1.58
CA MET A 147 -21.23 0.14 -0.73
C MET A 147 -19.87 0.72 -0.32
N SER A 148 -19.36 1.70 -1.06
CA SER A 148 -18.14 2.40 -0.71
C SER A 148 -18.32 3.46 0.38
N MET A 149 -19.56 3.77 0.78
CA MET A 149 -19.86 4.74 1.83
C MET A 149 -20.01 4.13 3.24
N THR A 150 -20.01 2.81 3.34
CA THR A 150 -20.17 2.05 4.59
C THR A 150 -18.86 1.51 5.12
#